data_AF-A0A2U3HCJ8-F1
#
_entry.id   AF-A0A2U3HCJ8-F1
#
_cell.length_a   1.000
_cell.length_b   1.000
_cell.length_c   1.000
_cell.angle_alpha   90.00
_cell.angle_beta   90.00
_cell.angle_gamma   90.00
#
_symmetry.space_group_name_H-M   'P 1'
#
loop_
_entity.id
_entity.type
_entity.pdbx_description
1 polymer ?
#
loop_
_entity_poly.entity_id
_entity_poly.type
_entity_poly.pdbx_seq_one_letter_code
_entity_poly.pdbx_strand_id
1 'polypeptide(L)' 'MSTPDIRVEKGHAEPEEVAAITALLLARAAARPAEIAPAHGGRVRAGWRRLEREPGFRAPHSWH' A
#
# COMPACT_ATOMS: atom_id res chain seq x y z
N MET A 1 -10.14 24.05 -18.33
CA MET A 1 -11.12 23.03 -17.91
C MET A 1 -10.55 22.35 -16.69
N SER A 2 -11.28 22.33 -15.57
CA SER A 2 -10.81 21.68 -14.34
C SER A 2 -10.86 20.17 -14.54
N THR A 3 -9.71 19.50 -14.49
CA THR A 3 -9.65 18.04 -14.50
C THR A 3 -10.11 17.53 -13.14
N PRO A 4 -11.00 16.52 -13.08
CA PRO A 4 -11.41 15.93 -11.80
C PRO A 4 -10.20 15.28 -11.09
N ASP A 5 -10.13 15.40 -9.77
CA ASP A 5 -9.02 14.90 -8.96
C ASP A 5 -8.92 13.36 -8.93
N ILE A 6 -10.01 12.65 -9.27
CA ILE A 6 -10.08 11.19 -9.36
C ILE A 6 -10.78 10.80 -10.67
N ARG A 7 -10.21 9.83 -11.40
CA ARG A 7 -10.78 9.28 -12.64
C ARG A 7 -10.98 7.77 -12.54
N VAL A 8 -12.13 7.28 -13.00
CA VAL A 8 -12.44 5.85 -13.10
C VAL A 8 -12.05 5.37 -14.51
N GLU A 9 -11.05 4.50 -14.62
CA GLU A 9 -10.55 3.98 -15.91
C GLU A 9 -11.37 2.80 -16.43
N LYS A 10 -11.96 2.02 -15.53
CA LYS A 10 -12.67 0.78 -15.83
C LYS A 10 -13.84 0.60 -14.88
N GLY A 11 -14.96 0.13 -15.41
CA GLY A 11 -16.21 -0.02 -14.66
C GLY A 11 -16.93 1.30 -14.44
N HIS A 12 -17.98 1.26 -13.62
CA HIS A 12 -18.73 2.43 -13.15
C HIS A 12 -18.62 2.46 -11.63
N ALA A 13 -18.41 3.65 -11.07
CA ALA A 13 -18.56 3.90 -9.65
C ALA A 13 -19.66 4.95 -9.48
N GLU A 14 -20.60 4.69 -8.58
CA GLU A 14 -21.63 5.67 -8.25
C GLU A 14 -20.99 6.92 -7.62
N PRO A 15 -21.63 8.10 -7.72
CA PRO A 15 -21.11 9.33 -7.14
C PRO A 15 -20.72 9.19 -5.67
N GLU A 16 -21.50 8.43 -4.90
CA GLU A 16 -21.27 8.12 -3.49
C GLU A 16 -19.98 7.33 -3.27
N GLU A 17 -19.66 6.40 -4.15
CA GLU A 17 -18.45 5.58 -4.06
C GLU A 17 -17.19 6.43 -4.36
N VAL A 18 -17.26 7.30 -5.36
CA VAL A 18 -16.18 8.26 -5.66
C VAL A 18 -15.98 9.23 -4.50
N ALA A 19 -17.07 9.71 -3.90
CA ALA A 19 -17.02 10.58 -2.72
C ALA A 19 -16.40 9.86 -1.52
N ALA A 20 -16.76 8.60 -1.26
CA ALA A 20 -16.20 7.79 -0.18
C ALA A 20 -14.68 7.60 -0.33
N ILE A 21 -14.21 7.30 -1.55
CA ILE A 21 -12.78 7.16 -1.83
C ILE A 21 -12.06 8.50 -1.64
N THR A 22 -12.65 9.60 -2.11
CA THR A 22 -12.09 10.95 -1.92
C THR A 22 -11.95 11.28 -0.43
N ALA A 23 -13.02 11.08 0.35
CA ALA A 23 -13.02 11.31 1.79
C ALA A 23 -11.96 10.46 2.51
N LEU A 24 -11.82 9.18 2.13
CA LEU A 24 -10.80 8.31 2.69
C LEU A 24 -9.38 8.81 2.38
N LEU A 25 -9.12 9.23 1.14
CA LEU A 25 -7.81 9.76 0.75
C LEU A 25 -7.47 11.05 1.50
N LEU A 26 -8.43 11.95 1.64
CA LEU A 26 -8.26 13.19 2.42
C LEU A 26 -8.01 12.89 3.91
N ALA A 27 -8.78 11.98 4.51
CA ALA A 27 -8.59 11.56 5.90
C ALA A 27 -7.19 10.96 6.11
N ARG A 28 -6.72 10.12 5.17
CA ARG A 28 -5.37 9.54 5.22
C ARG A 28 -4.28 10.59 5.05
N ALA A 29 -4.48 11.58 4.20
CA ALA A 29 -3.53 12.68 4.02
C ALA A 29 -3.43 13.53 5.30
N ALA A 30 -4.57 13.82 5.94
CA ALA A 30 -4.63 14.55 7.20
C ALA A 30 -4.03 13.76 8.38
N ALA A 31 -4.20 12.44 8.39
CA ALA A 31 -3.69 11.55 9.43
C ALA A 31 -2.20 11.20 9.28
N ARG A 32 -1.45 11.84 8.35
CA ARG A 32 0.00 11.60 8.23
C ARG A 32 0.68 11.99 9.54
N PRO A 33 1.36 11.05 10.23
CA PRO A 33 2.20 11.41 11.36
C PRO A 33 3.23 12.43 10.90
N ALA A 34 3.42 13.50 11.67
CA ALA A 34 4.51 14.45 11.46
C ALA A 34 5.83 13.67 11.48
N GLU A 35 6.57 13.72 10.37
CA GLU A 35 7.90 13.14 10.19
C GLU A 35 8.06 11.67 10.64
N ILE A 36 7.83 10.75 9.70
CA ILE A 36 8.77 9.63 9.61
C ILE A 36 9.94 10.17 8.82
N ALA A 37 10.97 10.65 9.53
CA ALA A 37 12.31 10.86 8.97
C ALA A 37 12.61 9.68 8.04
N PRO A 38 13.22 9.88 6.84
CA PRO A 38 13.42 8.80 5.89
C PRO A 38 14.20 7.69 6.59
N ALA A 39 13.48 6.64 7.00
CA ALA A 39 14.09 5.42 7.45
C ALA A 39 14.81 4.92 6.21
N HIS A 40 16.13 5.05 6.20
CA HIS A 40 17.02 4.48 5.18
C HIS A 40 16.98 2.93 5.18
N GLY A 41 15.89 2.32 5.66
CA GLY A 41 15.72 0.90 5.83
C GLY A 41 14.81 0.32 4.75
N GLY A 42 15.43 -0.20 3.70
CA GLY A 42 14.95 -1.31 2.88
C GLY A 42 13.56 -1.17 2.24
N ARG A 43 13.52 -1.12 0.90
CA ARG A 43 12.27 -1.28 0.14
C ARG A 43 11.44 -2.42 0.73
N VAL A 44 10.21 -2.11 1.18
CA VAL A 44 9.23 -3.11 1.60
C VAL A 44 8.86 -3.91 0.36
N ARG A 45 9.68 -4.91 0.03
CA ARG A 45 9.37 -5.90 -0.99
C ARG A 45 8.32 -6.80 -0.38
N ALA A 46 7.17 -6.90 -1.05
CA ALA A 46 6.22 -7.95 -0.74
C ALA A 46 6.96 -9.30 -0.75
N GLY A 47 6.86 -10.04 0.36
CA GLY A 47 7.64 -11.24 0.66
C GLY A 47 7.23 -12.46 -0.17
N TRP A 48 6.98 -12.28 -1.47
CA TRP A 48 6.72 -13.36 -2.41
C TRP A 48 7.95 -14.25 -2.47
N ARG A 49 7.95 -15.30 -1.66
CA ARG A 49 9.00 -16.30 -1.64
C ARG A 49 8.72 -17.32 -2.74
N ARG A 50 9.77 -17.61 -3.50
CA ARG A 50 9.83 -18.77 -4.39
C ARG A 50 10.14 -19.98 -3.55
N LEU A 51 9.11 -20.71 -3.12
CA LEU A 51 9.28 -21.87 -2.24
C LEU A 51 10.19 -22.94 -2.86
N GLU A 52 10.28 -23.01 -4.19
CA GLU A 52 11.19 -23.90 -4.92
C GLU A 52 12.68 -23.60 -4.71
N ARG A 53 13.01 -22.41 -4.18
CA ARG A 53 14.39 -21.97 -3.87
C ARG A 53 14.70 -21.94 -2.38
N GLU A 54 13.73 -22.31 -1.55
CA GLU A 54 13.91 -22.35 -0.10
C GLU A 54 14.40 -23.75 0.31
N PRO A 55 15.38 -23.87 1.21
CA PRO A 55 15.73 -25.16 1.80
C PRO A 55 14.47 -25.80 2.41
N GLY A 56 14.16 -27.04 2.04
CA GLY A 56 12.96 -27.75 2.49
C GLY A 56 12.90 -27.99 4.02
N PHE A 57 13.98 -27.68 4.73
CA PHE A 57 14.06 -27.73 6.18
C PHE A 57 14.79 -26.49 6.69
N ARG A 58 14.11 -25.71 7.55
CA ARG A 58 14.73 -24.67 8.38
C ARG A 58 14.84 -25.18 9.81
N ALA A 59 16.02 -25.06 10.40
CA ALA A 59 16.23 -25.47 11.77
C ALA A 59 15.35 -24.62 12.73
N PRO A 60 14.67 -25.21 13.73
CA PRO A 60 13.78 -24.48 14.63
C PRO A 60 14.42 -23.32 15.40
N HIS A 61 15.75 -23.34 15.52
CA HIS A 61 16.54 -22.34 16.24
C HIS A 61 17.12 -21.23 15.35
N SER A 62 16.82 -21.21 14.04
CA SER A 62 17.28 -20.12 13.18
C SER A 62 16.29 -18.96 13.21
N TRP A 63 16.67 -17.86 13.85
CA TRP A 63 16.00 -16.56 13.70
C TRP A 63 16.98 -15.63 12.97
N HIS A 64 16.50 -14.97 11.92
CA HIS A 64 17.20 -13.95 11.13
C HIS A 64 16.27 -12.75 10.96
#